data_AF-A0A352RYH7-F1
#
_entry.id   AF-A0A352RYH7-F1
#
_cell.length_a   1.000
_cell.length_b   1.000
_cell.length_c   1.000
_cell.angle_alpha   90.00
_cell.angle_beta   90.00
_cell.angle_gamma   90.00
#
_symmetry.space_group_name_H-M   'P 1'
#
loop_
_entity.id
_entity.type
_entity.pdbx_description
1 polymer ?
#
loop_
_entity_poly.entity_id
_entity_poly.type
_entity_poly.pdbx_seq_one_letter_code
_entity_poly.pdbx_strand_id
1 'polypeptide(L)'
;MMTLRGAGDSRTPFYFMLLSVVLDVVLNPVLIFGVGPIPPLGIAGSALATLIAQLTSLAAMIGLLYRRRHFLLLHREQLALLRPDMAILRALVMKGLPMGLQMVVISSSAIVMMSLVNTYGSRTTAAYGVASQLWTYVQMPALAVGASVSSMVAQNVGAGLWVRVARVTQVGMLFNVL
;
A
#
# COMPACT_ATOMS: atom_id res chain seq x y z
N MET A 1 6.95 1.13 5.60
CA MET A 1 7.16 1.50 4.18
C MET A 1 6.56 2.86 3.86
N MET A 2 5.28 3.10 4.19
CA MET A 2 4.60 4.38 3.87
C MET A 2 5.21 5.61 4.56
N THR A 3 5.76 5.45 5.76
CA THR A 3 6.45 6.52 6.50
C THR A 3 7.71 7.04 5.79
N LEU A 4 8.51 6.16 5.16
CA LEU A 4 9.68 6.59 4.37
C LEU A 4 9.29 7.34 3.10
N ARG A 5 8.22 6.90 2.41
CA ARG A 5 7.70 7.63 1.24
C ARG A 5 7.22 9.02 1.64
N GLY A 6 6.50 9.13 2.76
CA GLY A 6 6.07 10.43 3.32
C GLY A 6 7.24 11.34 3.69
N ALA A 7 8.39 10.78 4.05
CA ALA A 7 9.64 11.51 4.32
C ALA A 7 10.46 11.86 3.05
N GLY A 8 10.00 11.47 1.86
CA GLY A 8 10.65 11.76 0.58
C GLY A 8 11.60 10.66 0.07
N ASP A 9 11.83 9.59 0.83
CA ASP A 9 12.59 8.43 0.35
C ASP A 9 11.67 7.43 -0.35
N SER A 10 11.64 7.50 -1.68
CA SER A 10 10.86 6.59 -2.53
C SER A 10 11.65 5.35 -2.96
N ARG A 11 12.98 5.40 -2.95
CA ARG A 11 13.83 4.33 -3.50
C ARG A 11 13.99 3.18 -2.53
N THR A 12 14.23 3.48 -1.25
CA THR A 12 14.43 2.44 -0.24
C THR A 12 13.20 1.54 -0.08
N PRO A 13 11.95 2.06 0.05
CA PRO A 13 10.76 1.22 0.10
C PRO A 13 10.50 0.42 -1.18
N PHE A 14 10.90 0.95 -2.34
CA PHE A 14 10.72 0.28 -3.63
C PHE A 14 11.56 -1.00 -3.72
N TYR A 15 12.84 -0.97 -3.35
CA TYR A 15 13.69 -2.16 -3.37
C TYR A 15 13.20 -3.24 -2.39
N PHE A 16 12.69 -2.86 -1.21
CA PHE A 16 12.10 -3.84 -0.29
C PHE A 16 10.78 -4.41 -0.79
N MET A 17 9.97 -3.59 -1.46
CA MET A 17 8.76 -4.08 -2.11
C MET A 17 9.11 -5.10 -3.21
N LEU A 18 10.15 -4.84 -4.01
CA LEU A 18 10.64 -5.78 -5.02
C LEU A 18 11.13 -7.09 -4.37
N LEU A 19 11.90 -7.00 -3.29
CA LEU A 19 12.33 -8.19 -2.53
C LEU A 19 11.13 -8.99 -2.02
N SER A 20 10.13 -8.32 -1.44
CA SER A 20 8.89 -8.95 -0.97
C SER A 20 8.18 -9.69 -2.09
N VAL A 21 8.05 -9.07 -3.26
CA VAL A 21 7.38 -9.66 -4.43
C VAL A 21 8.16 -10.87 -4.95
N VAL A 22 9.48 -10.78 -5.03
CA VAL A 22 10.32 -11.92 -5.46
C VAL A 22 10.20 -13.08 -4.48
N LEU A 23 10.25 -12.82 -3.17
CA LEU A 23 10.05 -13.85 -2.16
C LEU A 23 8.66 -14.47 -2.27
N ASP A 24 7.62 -13.66 -2.49
CA ASP A 24 6.26 -14.15 -2.62
C ASP A 24 6.07 -15.04 -3.87
N VAL A 25 6.62 -14.63 -5.01
CA VAL A 25 6.58 -15.40 -6.27
C VAL A 25 7.31 -16.73 -6.15
N VAL A 26 8.39 -16.80 -5.36
CA VAL A 26 9.14 -18.05 -5.14
C VAL A 26 8.49 -18.92 -4.08
N LEU A 27 8.03 -18.35 -2.97
CA LEU A 27 7.47 -19.09 -1.83
C LEU A 27 6.08 -19.67 -2.12
N ASN A 28 5.24 -18.96 -2.89
CA ASN A 28 3.90 -19.44 -3.22
C ASN A 28 3.91 -20.83 -3.90
N PRO A 29 4.59 -21.05 -5.05
CA PRO A 29 4.58 -22.37 -5.68
C PRO A 29 5.22 -23.45 -4.79
N VAL A 30 6.26 -23.12 -4.02
CA VAL A 30 6.91 -24.08 -3.11
C VAL A 30 5.95 -24.55 -2.01
N LEU A 31 5.22 -23.62 -1.37
CA LEU A 31 4.32 -23.91 -0.26
C LEU A 31 2.95 -24.44 -0.71
N ILE A 32 2.46 -24.02 -1.88
CA ILE A 32 1.19 -24.49 -2.44
C ILE A 32 1.35 -25.91 -2.98
N PHE A 33 2.35 -26.16 -3.83
CA PHE A 33 2.56 -27.46 -4.47
C PHE A 33 3.34 -28.45 -3.58
N GLY A 34 3.97 -27.99 -2.51
CA GLY A 34 4.76 -28.86 -1.62
C GLY A 34 6.02 -29.39 -2.31
N VAL A 35 6.81 -28.51 -2.94
CA VAL A 35 8.02 -28.92 -3.64
C VAL A 35 9.15 -29.12 -2.62
N GLY A 36 9.52 -30.37 -2.34
CA GLY A 36 10.60 -30.75 -1.40
C GLY A 36 10.09 -31.54 -0.18
N PRO A 37 10.63 -31.31 1.04
CA PRO A 37 10.23 -32.03 2.26
C PRO A 37 8.92 -31.52 2.90
N ILE A 38 8.23 -30.58 2.25
CA ILE A 38 7.08 -29.86 2.81
C ILE A 38 5.80 -30.43 2.19
N PRO A 39 4.81 -30.86 3.00
CA PRO A 39 3.53 -31.33 2.48
C PRO A 39 2.78 -30.19 1.76
N PRO A 40 1.96 -30.50 0.74
CA PRO A 40 1.20 -29.49 0.01
C PRO A 40 0.18 -28.84 0.94
N LEU A 41 0.41 -27.56 1.26
CA LEU A 41 -0.45 -26.78 2.16
C LEU A 41 -1.62 -26.10 1.41
N GLY A 42 -1.66 -26.21 0.08
CA GLY A 42 -2.71 -25.61 -0.75
C GLY A 42 -2.89 -24.11 -0.48
N ILE A 43 -4.13 -23.69 -0.22
CA ILE A 43 -4.47 -22.28 0.03
C ILE A 43 -3.78 -21.75 1.31
N ALA A 44 -3.61 -22.58 2.34
CA ALA A 44 -2.91 -22.19 3.56
C ALA A 44 -1.42 -21.90 3.28
N GLY A 45 -0.82 -22.59 2.30
CA GLY A 45 0.54 -22.34 1.84
C GLY A 45 0.71 -20.94 1.25
N SER A 46 -0.30 -20.44 0.53
CA SER A 46 -0.28 -19.08 -0.03
C SER A 46 -0.34 -18.01 1.06
N ALA A 47 -1.18 -18.21 2.08
CA ALA A 47 -1.25 -17.31 3.23
C ALA A 47 0.07 -17.27 4.01
N LEU A 48 0.71 -18.42 4.22
CA LEU A 48 2.01 -18.52 4.88
C LEU A 48 3.14 -17.90 4.06
N ALA A 49 3.15 -18.10 2.73
CA ALA A 49 4.11 -17.46 1.83
C ALA A 49 4.05 -15.93 1.96
N THR A 50 2.83 -15.40 1.91
CA THR A 50 2.56 -13.96 2.05
C THR A 50 3.03 -13.43 3.40
N LEU A 51 2.74 -14.15 4.49
CA LEU A 51 3.17 -13.79 5.84
C LEU A 51 4.69 -13.74 5.95
N ILE A 52 5.39 -14.76 5.44
CA ILE A 52 6.85 -14.84 5.46
C ILE A 52 7.46 -13.71 4.61
N ALA A 53 6.92 -13.45 3.41
CA ALA A 53 7.40 -12.37 2.54
C ALA A 53 7.24 -10.99 3.21
N GLN A 54 6.12 -10.75 3.90
CA GLN A 54 5.89 -9.50 4.64
C GLN A 54 6.80 -9.37 5.86
N LEU A 55 6.96 -10.43 6.66
CA LEU A 55 7.82 -10.44 7.85
C LEU A 55 9.29 -10.25 7.49
N THR A 56 9.77 -10.94 6.45
CA THR A 56 11.14 -10.79 5.95
C THR A 56 11.38 -9.38 5.42
N SER A 57 10.44 -8.80 4.68
CA SER A 57 10.54 -7.42 4.18
C SER A 57 10.50 -6.40 5.31
N LEU A 58 9.69 -6.64 6.35
CA LEU A 58 9.66 -5.81 7.55
C LEU A 58 11.00 -5.89 8.31
N ALA A 59 11.51 -7.10 8.56
CA ALA A 59 12.76 -7.33 9.26
C ALA A 59 13.96 -6.72 8.49
N ALA A 60 14.02 -6.93 7.17
CA ALA A 60 15.06 -6.39 6.31
C ALA A 60 15.04 -4.84 6.30
N MET A 61 13.84 -4.24 6.28
CA MET A 61 13.71 -2.79 6.33
C MET A 61 14.08 -2.21 7.70
N ILE A 62 13.71 -2.86 8.80
CA ILE A 62 14.16 -2.47 10.14
C ILE A 62 15.70 -2.56 10.21
N GLY A 63 16.28 -3.67 9.76
CA GLY A 63 17.74 -3.87 9.73
C GLY A 63 18.48 -2.81 8.93
N LEU A 64 17.95 -2.40 7.77
CA LEU A 64 18.52 -1.30 6.99
C LEU A 64 18.36 0.04 7.70
N LEU A 65 17.21 0.31 8.33
CA LEU A 65 16.99 1.54 9.08
C LEU A 65 18.06 1.70 10.17
N TYR A 66 18.31 0.63 10.94
CA TYR A 66 19.37 0.54 11.96
C TYR A 66 20.77 0.74 11.36
N ARG A 67 21.05 0.13 10.19
CA ARG A 67 22.37 0.22 9.54
C ARG A 67 22.64 1.59 8.90
N ARG A 68 21.61 2.27 8.39
CA ARG A 68 21.73 3.57 7.69
C ARG A 68 21.72 4.78 8.62
N ARG A 69 21.51 4.62 9.93
CA ARG A 69 21.32 5.74 10.89
C ARG A 69 20.34 6.80 10.38
N HIS A 70 19.30 6.36 9.67
CA HIS A 70 18.33 7.25 9.06
C HIS A 70 17.65 8.12 10.13
N PHE A 71 17.27 9.37 9.80
CA PHE A 71 16.70 10.32 10.78
C PHE A 71 15.44 9.82 11.51
N LEU A 72 14.80 8.76 11.00
CA LEU A 72 13.63 8.09 11.57
C LEU A 72 13.98 7.04 12.65
N LEU A 73 15.27 6.82 12.93
CA LEU A 73 15.70 5.96 14.03
C LEU A 73 15.40 6.62 15.35
N LEU A 74 14.49 5.99 16.10
CA LEU A 74 14.42 6.18 17.54
C LEU A 74 15.78 5.82 18.14
N HIS A 75 16.57 6.84 18.45
CA HIS A 75 17.70 6.67 19.35
C HIS A 75 17.17 6.30 20.74
N ARG A 76 17.93 5.54 21.53
CA ARG A 76 17.54 5.17 22.91
C ARG A 76 17.22 6.39 23.79
N GLU A 77 17.76 7.57 23.44
CA GLU A 77 17.51 8.85 24.09
C GLU A 77 16.18 9.51 23.66
N GLN A 78 15.57 9.08 22.56
CA GLN A 78 14.30 9.56 22.02
C GLN A 78 13.11 8.66 22.36
N LEU A 79 13.30 7.64 23.21
CA LEU A 79 12.22 6.77 23.69
C LEU A 79 11.12 7.54 24.44
N ALA A 80 11.39 8.76 24.90
CA ALA A 80 10.38 9.66 25.46
C ALA A 80 9.34 10.14 24.43
N LEU A 81 9.67 10.18 23.13
CA LEU A 81 8.76 10.52 22.02
C LEU A 81 7.77 9.39 21.66
N LEU A 82 7.93 8.19 22.24
CA LEU A 82 6.92 7.12 22.14
C LEU A 82 5.67 7.41 22.96
N ARG A 83 5.67 8.44 23.81
CA ARG A 83 4.44 8.83 24.51
C ARG A 83 3.44 9.33 23.47
N PRO A 84 2.30 8.64 23.30
CA PRO A 84 1.33 9.03 22.29
C PRO A 84 0.75 10.39 22.68
N ASP A 85 1.04 11.39 21.86
CA ASP A 85 0.40 12.70 21.98
C ASP A 85 -1.07 12.54 21.61
N MET A 86 -1.96 12.72 22.59
CA MET A 86 -3.40 12.56 22.37
C MET A 86 -3.96 13.57 21.37
N ALA A 87 -3.33 14.74 21.19
CA ALA A 87 -3.76 15.70 20.19
C ALA A 87 -3.49 15.17 18.76
N ILE A 88 -2.29 14.61 18.55
CA ILE A 88 -1.92 13.99 17.26
C ILE A 88 -2.76 12.73 17.01
N LEU A 89 -2.93 11.88 18.02
CA LEU A 89 -3.72 10.67 17.92
C LEU A 89 -5.19 10.98 17.57
N ARG A 90 -5.80 11.97 18.24
CA ARG A 90 -7.17 12.41 17.95
C ARG A 90 -7.29 12.95 16.53
N ALA A 91 -6.32 13.76 16.07
CA ALA A 91 -6.33 14.27 14.70
C ALA A 91 -6.18 13.14 13.67
N LEU A 92 -5.35 12.14 13.95
CA LEU A 92 -5.16 10.97 13.09
C LEU A 92 -6.45 10.14 13.01
N VAL A 93 -7.08 9.84 14.14
CA VAL A 93 -8.33 9.06 14.19
C VAL A 93 -9.46 9.82 13.51
N MET A 94 -9.63 11.11 13.80
CA MET A 94 -10.70 11.93 13.22
C MET A 94 -10.55 12.09 11.69
N LYS A 95 -9.32 12.11 11.16
CA LYS A 95 -9.06 12.12 9.71
C LYS A 95 -9.08 10.72 9.08
N GLY A 96 -8.69 9.69 9.82
CA GLY A 96 -8.67 8.31 9.36
C GLY A 96 -10.05 7.66 9.30
N LEU A 97 -10.94 8.01 10.23
CA LEU A 97 -12.31 7.50 10.29
C LEU A 97 -13.12 7.76 9.00
N PRO A 98 -13.18 8.98 8.43
CA PRO A 98 -13.91 9.22 7.19
C PRO A 98 -13.29 8.48 6.00
N MET A 99 -11.96 8.36 5.94
CA MET A 99 -11.26 7.57 4.92
C MET A 99 -11.62 6.08 5.02
N GLY A 100 -11.66 5.54 6.25
CA GLY A 100 -12.07 4.15 6.50
C GLY A 100 -13.53 3.92 6.12
N LEU A 101 -14.43 4.84 6.50
CA LEU A 101 -15.84 4.77 6.14
C LEU A 101 -16.03 4.80 4.62
N GLN A 102 -15.31 5.69 3.92
CA GLN A 102 -15.32 5.75 2.45
C GLN A 102 -14.90 4.40 1.84
N MET A 103 -13.85 3.77 2.36
CA MET A 103 -13.38 2.46 1.89
C MET A 103 -14.44 1.35 2.11
N VAL A 104 -15.15 1.39 3.24
CA VAL A 104 -16.26 0.47 3.54
C VAL A 104 -17.40 0.67 2.55
N VAL A 105 -17.78 1.92 2.25
CA VAL A 105 -18.83 2.23 1.27
C VAL A 105 -18.45 1.76 -0.13
N ILE A 106 -17.19 1.95 -0.55
CA ILE A 106 -16.70 1.46 -1.85
C ILE A 106 -16.76 -0.07 -1.91
N SER A 107 -16.29 -0.74 -0.85
CA SER A 107 -16.25 -2.21 -0.78
C SER A 107 -17.66 -2.81 -0.75
N SER A 108 -18.58 -2.23 0.01
CA SER A 108 -19.98 -2.68 0.05
C SER A 108 -20.69 -2.45 -1.28
N SER A 109 -20.45 -1.31 -1.94
CA SER A 109 -20.97 -1.02 -3.28
C SER A 109 -20.49 -2.05 -4.32
N ALA A 110 -19.21 -2.44 -4.26
CA ALA A 110 -18.66 -3.47 -5.12
C ALA A 110 -19.32 -4.84 -4.90
N ILE A 111 -19.58 -5.21 -3.65
CA ILE A 111 -20.29 -6.47 -3.31
C ILE A 111 -21.73 -6.43 -3.82
N VAL A 112 -22.45 -5.32 -3.61
CA VAL A 112 -23.83 -5.17 -4.10
C VAL A 112 -23.86 -5.25 -5.63
N MET A 113 -22.96 -4.58 -6.32
CA MET A 113 -22.86 -4.65 -7.78
C MET A 113 -22.57 -6.08 -8.25
N MET A 114 -21.61 -6.77 -7.61
CA MET A 114 -21.29 -8.16 -7.93
C MET A 114 -22.51 -9.09 -7.71
N SER A 115 -23.26 -8.89 -6.63
CA SER A 115 -24.49 -9.64 -6.34
C SER A 115 -25.56 -9.41 -7.42
N LEU A 116 -25.74 -8.16 -7.86
CA LEU A 116 -26.64 -7.84 -8.97
C LEU A 116 -26.18 -8.50 -10.27
N VAL A 117 -24.90 -8.47 -10.60
CA VAL A 117 -24.38 -9.12 -11.82
C VAL A 117 -24.56 -10.64 -11.76
N ASN A 118 -24.43 -11.25 -10.57
CA ASN A 118 -24.63 -12.69 -10.38
C ASN A 118 -26.05 -13.16 -10.72
N THR A 119 -27.07 -12.30 -10.62
CA THR A 119 -28.45 -12.70 -10.98
C THR A 119 -28.65 -12.87 -12.49
N TYR A 120 -27.80 -12.25 -13.32
CA TYR A 120 -27.85 -12.37 -14.78
C TYR A 120 -27.18 -13.66 -15.31
N GLY A 121 -26.60 -14.47 -14.41
CA GLY A 121 -26.01 -15.76 -14.73
C GLY A 121 -24.48 -15.74 -14.85
N SER A 122 -23.90 -16.94 -14.89
CA SER A 122 -22.45 -17.15 -14.75
C SER A 122 -21.59 -16.52 -15.85
N ARG A 123 -22.11 -16.44 -17.09
CA ARG A 123 -21.38 -15.83 -18.21
C ARG A 123 -21.17 -14.32 -18.01
N THR A 124 -22.20 -13.61 -17.54
CA THR A 124 -22.15 -12.18 -17.22
C THR A 124 -21.24 -11.91 -16.03
N THR A 125 -21.27 -12.74 -14.99
CA THR A 125 -20.34 -12.66 -13.86
C THR A 125 -18.89 -12.83 -14.31
N ALA A 126 -18.61 -13.83 -15.15
CA ALA A 126 -17.26 -14.05 -15.66
C ALA A 126 -16.78 -12.84 -16.50
N ALA A 127 -17.64 -12.30 -17.35
CA ALA A 127 -17.33 -11.10 -18.14
C ALA A 127 -17.06 -9.87 -17.26
N TYR A 128 -17.85 -9.66 -16.20
CA TYR A 128 -17.64 -8.59 -15.22
C TYR A 128 -16.33 -8.78 -14.43
N GLY A 129 -15.98 -10.02 -14.09
CA GLY A 129 -14.68 -10.34 -13.47
C GLY A 129 -13.51 -9.94 -14.36
N VAL A 130 -13.55 -10.28 -15.64
CA VAL A 130 -12.50 -9.87 -16.60
C VAL A 130 -12.45 -8.35 -16.76
N ALA A 131 -13.61 -7.70 -16.92
CA ALA A 131 -13.68 -6.25 -17.07
C ALA A 131 -13.17 -5.50 -15.83
N SER A 132 -13.51 -5.96 -14.62
CA SER A 132 -13.05 -5.35 -13.37
C SER A 132 -11.54 -5.53 -13.14
N GLN A 133 -10.98 -6.67 -13.54
CA GLN A 133 -9.54 -6.89 -13.52
C GLN A 133 -8.82 -5.91 -14.45
N LEU A 134 -9.32 -5.77 -15.69
CA LEU A 134 -8.76 -4.85 -16.67
C LEU A 134 -8.87 -3.39 -16.21
N TRP A 135 -10.03 -3.02 -15.65
CA TRP A 135 -10.24 -1.71 -15.04
C TRP A 135 -9.22 -1.41 -13.94
N THR A 136 -8.93 -2.40 -13.07
CA THR A 136 -7.95 -2.24 -12.00
C THR A 136 -6.55 -1.93 -12.54
N TYR A 137 -6.13 -2.60 -13.62
CA TYR A 137 -4.84 -2.31 -14.27
C TYR A 137 -4.79 -0.91 -14.89
N VAL A 138 -5.87 -0.49 -15.54
CA VAL A 138 -5.98 0.86 -16.12
C VAL A 138 -5.98 1.94 -15.05
N GLN A 139 -6.56 1.66 -13.87
CA GLN A 139 -6.64 2.62 -12.77
C GLN A 139 -5.34 2.73 -11.94
N MET A 140 -4.49 1.69 -11.95
CA MET A 140 -3.25 1.68 -11.15
C MET A 140 -2.31 2.88 -11.40
N PRO A 141 -2.00 3.28 -12.64
CA PRO A 141 -1.18 4.47 -12.91
C PRO A 141 -1.78 5.74 -12.31
N ALA A 142 -3.10 5.93 -12.47
CA ALA A 142 -3.79 7.10 -11.94
C ALA A 142 -3.71 7.17 -10.42
N LEU A 143 -3.88 6.03 -9.72
CA LEU A 143 -3.71 5.92 -8.27
C LEU A 143 -2.26 6.19 -7.84
N ALA A 144 -1.28 5.67 -8.58
CA ALA A 144 0.14 5.88 -8.28
C ALA A 144 0.55 7.35 -8.42
N VAL A 145 0.10 8.04 -9.48
CA VAL A 145 0.32 9.48 -9.66
C VAL A 145 -0.38 10.26 -8.55
N GLY A 146 -1.64 9.96 -8.24
CA GLY A 146 -2.39 10.62 -7.18
C GLY A 146 -1.72 10.50 -5.81
N ALA A 147 -1.24 9.31 -5.44
CA ALA A 147 -0.49 9.09 -4.20
C ALA A 147 0.84 9.86 -4.17
N SER A 148 1.55 9.92 -5.30
CA SER A 148 2.81 10.66 -5.42
C SER A 148 2.61 12.17 -5.26
N VAL A 149 1.62 12.71 -5.97
CA VAL A 149 1.21 14.13 -5.90
C VAL A 149 0.79 14.49 -4.48
N SER A 150 -0.04 13.66 -3.83
CA SER A 150 -0.49 13.87 -2.45
C SER A 150 0.69 13.95 -1.47
N SER A 151 1.67 13.05 -1.58
CA SER A 151 2.88 13.09 -0.75
C SER A 151 3.70 14.36 -0.99
N MET A 152 3.89 14.77 -2.25
CA MET A 152 4.63 15.99 -2.59
C MET A 152 3.90 17.25 -2.11
N VAL A 153 2.58 17.32 -2.26
CA VAL A 153 1.75 18.42 -1.76
C VAL A 153 1.87 18.51 -0.24
N ALA A 154 1.72 17.40 0.49
CA ALA A 154 1.81 17.37 1.95
C ALA A 154 3.15 17.93 2.46
N GLN A 155 4.27 17.57 1.80
CA GLN A 155 5.59 18.12 2.14
C GLN A 155 5.70 19.62 1.84
N ASN A 156 5.22 20.08 0.68
CA ASN A 156 5.28 21.50 0.32
C ASN A 156 4.38 22.38 1.21
N VAL A 157 3.21 21.86 1.62
CA VAL A 157 2.34 22.52 2.60
C VAL A 157 3.04 22.62 3.96
N GLY A 158 3.68 21.55 4.41
CA GLY A 158 4.47 21.55 5.65
C GLY A 158 5.65 22.55 5.63
N ALA A 159 6.21 22.81 4.45
CA ALA A 159 7.29 23.79 4.25
C ALA A 159 6.79 25.22 3.93
N GLY A 160 5.48 25.46 3.89
CA GLY A 160 4.89 26.77 3.54
C GLY A 160 5.03 27.18 2.07
N LEU A 161 5.39 26.27 1.16
CA LEU A 161 5.69 26.54 -0.25
C LEU A 161 4.44 26.44 -1.14
N TRP A 162 3.44 27.29 -0.90
CA TRP A 162 2.13 27.25 -1.60
C TRP A 162 2.21 27.36 -3.13
N VAL A 163 3.18 28.12 -3.66
CA VAL A 163 3.40 28.24 -5.11
C VAL A 163 3.79 26.89 -5.72
N ARG A 164 4.56 26.07 -5.00
CA ARG A 164 4.93 24.72 -5.45
C ARG A 164 3.75 23.75 -5.36
N VAL A 165 2.86 23.93 -4.37
CA VAL A 165 1.63 23.11 -4.26
C VAL A 165 0.79 23.23 -5.53
N ALA A 166 0.51 24.45 -5.99
CA ALA A 166 -0.27 24.67 -7.21
C ALA A 166 0.38 24.02 -8.44
N ARG A 167 1.70 24.18 -8.59
CA ARG A 167 2.45 23.59 -9.71
C ARG A 167 2.43 22.05 -9.68
N VAL A 168 2.64 21.44 -8.52
CA VAL A 168 2.62 19.98 -8.36
C VAL A 168 1.25 19.41 -8.70
N THR A 169 0.16 20.06 -8.26
CA THR A 169 -1.20 19.64 -8.60
C THR A 169 -1.50 19.77 -10.09
N GLN A 170 -1.11 20.88 -10.73
CA GLN A 170 -1.32 21.10 -12.16
C GLN A 170 -0.59 20.07 -13.02
N VAL A 171 0.69 19.83 -12.73
CA VAL A 171 1.49 18.81 -13.44
C VAL A 171 0.92 17.42 -13.19
N GLY A 172 0.53 17.12 -11.94
CA GLY A 172 -0.10 15.85 -11.59
C GLY A 172 -1.39 15.56 -12.35
N MET A 173 -2.25 16.58 -12.53
CA MET A 173 -3.47 16.45 -13.33
C MET A 173 -3.15 16.23 -14.82
N LEU A 174 -2.20 16.98 -15.39
CA LEU A 174 -1.75 16.80 -16.77
C LEU A 174 -1.25 15.38 -17.04
N PHE A 175 -0.45 14.82 -16.13
CA PHE A 175 0.05 13.44 -16.23
C PHE A 175 -1.02 12.35 -16.04
N ASN A 176 -2.18 12.68 -15.46
CA ASN A 176 -3.28 11.73 -15.29
C ASN A 176 -4.21 11.73 -16.52
N VAL A 177 -4.26 12.85 -17.25
CA VAL A 177 -5.09 13.05 -18.44
C VAL A 177 -4.39 12.60 -19.73
N LEU A 178 -3.05 12.68 -19.77
CA LEU A 178 -2.20 12.14 -20.85
C LEU A 178 -1.98 10.64 -20.70
#